data_AF-A0A222FHH3-F1
#
_entry.id   AF-A0A222FHH3-F1
#
_cell.length_a   1.000
_cell.length_b   1.000
_cell.length_c   1.000
_cell.angle_alpha   90.00
_cell.angle_beta   90.00
_cell.angle_gamma   90.00
#
_symmetry.space_group_name_H-M   'P 1'
#
loop_
_entity.id
_entity.type
_entity.pdbx_description
1 polymer ?
#
loop_
_entity_poly.entity_id
_entity_poly.type
_entity_poly.pdbx_seq_one_letter_code
_entity_poly.pdbx_strand_id
1 'polypeptide(L)'
;MGASAGHESLEDDLGAFGLASNAYDHLQPPEEFQLYEENCLAFEVFCSCSTQWRFAGMSGVQTGLDYSAVESVMRMMNIEKTAETFQKVRLVEIGALNALSEKRG
;
A
#
# COMPACT_ATOMS: atom_id res chain seq x y z
N MET A 1 -34.68 2.98 -23.50
CA MET A 1 -34.48 3.97 -22.42
C MET A 1 -33.12 3.70 -21.80
N GLY A 2 -32.09 4.40 -22.28
CA GLY A 2 -30.73 4.27 -21.76
C GLY A 2 -30.57 5.17 -20.53
N ALA A 3 -30.16 4.61 -19.41
CA ALA A 3 -29.75 5.39 -18.26
C ALA A 3 -28.39 6.03 -18.57
N SER A 4 -28.39 7.35 -18.75
CA SER A 4 -27.19 8.17 -18.72
C SER A 4 -26.65 8.16 -17.30
N ALA A 5 -25.52 7.49 -17.04
CA ALA A 5 -24.74 7.74 -15.83
C ALA A 5 -24.27 9.20 -15.92
N GLY A 6 -24.88 10.09 -15.14
CA GLY A 6 -24.44 11.47 -15.03
C GLY A 6 -23.04 11.49 -14.47
N HIS A 7 -22.08 12.01 -15.22
CA HIS A 7 -20.83 12.49 -14.64
C HIS A 7 -21.18 13.78 -13.89
N GLU A 8 -21.43 13.70 -12.58
CA GLU A 8 -21.37 14.87 -11.71
C GLU A 8 -19.94 15.41 -11.74
N SER A 9 -19.79 16.73 -11.84
CA SER A 9 -18.49 17.35 -11.97
C SER A 9 -17.76 17.37 -10.62
N LEU A 10 -16.43 17.45 -10.65
CA LEU A 10 -15.62 17.59 -9.45
C LEU A 10 -16.00 18.86 -8.65
N GLU A 11 -16.48 19.89 -9.35
CA GLU A 11 -17.01 21.12 -8.75
C GLU A 11 -18.34 20.89 -8.02
N ASP A 12 -19.22 20.05 -8.57
CA ASP A 12 -20.48 19.67 -7.92
C ASP A 12 -20.21 18.87 -6.64
N ASP A 13 -19.27 17.91 -6.70
CA ASP A 13 -18.84 17.11 -5.56
C ASP A 13 -18.29 18.01 -4.43
N LEU A 14 -17.42 18.96 -4.76
CA LEU A 14 -16.95 19.93 -3.78
C LEU A 14 -18.05 20.78 -3.19
N GLY A 15 -18.97 21.27 -4.03
CA GLY A 15 -20.11 22.04 -3.60
C GLY A 15 -20.97 21.27 -2.61
N ALA A 16 -21.19 19.97 -2.85
CA ALA A 16 -21.93 19.08 -1.95
C ALA A 16 -21.25 18.95 -0.56
N PHE A 17 -19.91 18.99 -0.52
CA PHE A 17 -19.14 19.00 0.73
C PHE A 17 -18.91 20.41 1.32
N GLY A 18 -19.41 21.47 0.68
CA GLY A 18 -19.22 22.85 1.14
C GLY A 18 -17.78 23.37 1.02
N LEU A 19 -17.01 22.78 0.11
CA LEU A 19 -15.60 23.09 -0.12
C LEU A 19 -15.44 24.09 -1.27
N ALA A 20 -14.43 24.94 -1.17
CA ALA A 20 -14.09 25.90 -2.23
C ALA A 20 -13.42 25.20 -3.41
N SER A 21 -13.59 25.71 -4.63
CA SER A 21 -13.03 25.11 -5.87
C SER A 21 -11.51 24.95 -5.89
N ASN A 22 -10.80 25.63 -4.98
CA ASN A 22 -9.34 25.55 -4.81
C ASN A 22 -8.93 24.66 -3.62
N ALA A 23 -9.86 23.91 -3.03
CA ALA A 23 -9.64 23.10 -1.84
C ALA A 23 -8.56 22.02 -2.04
N TYR A 24 -8.14 21.77 -3.28
CA TYR A 24 -7.16 20.75 -3.64
C TYR A 24 -5.94 21.29 -4.40
N ASP A 25 -5.77 22.60 -4.53
CA ASP A 25 -4.58 23.21 -5.19
C ASP A 25 -3.26 22.81 -4.53
N HIS A 26 -3.32 22.43 -3.25
CA HIS A 26 -2.17 22.01 -2.45
C HIS A 26 -2.00 20.48 -2.41
N LEU A 27 -2.96 19.71 -2.95
CA LEU A 27 -2.80 18.28 -3.07
C LEU A 27 -1.75 18.01 -4.15
N GLN A 28 -0.65 17.40 -3.74
CA GLN A 28 0.26 16.81 -4.71
C GLN A 28 -0.44 15.60 -5.33
N PRO A 29 -0.37 15.42 -6.65
CA PRO A 29 -0.83 14.17 -7.25
C PRO A 29 -0.10 13.00 -6.58
N PRO A 30 -0.76 11.84 -6.42
CA PRO A 30 -0.11 10.68 -5.84
C PRO A 30 1.15 10.36 -6.63
N GLU A 31 2.23 10.02 -5.92
CA GLU A 31 3.45 9.55 -6.56
C GLU A 31 3.17 8.19 -7.20
N GLU A 32 3.20 8.16 -8.52
CA GLU A 32 3.02 6.94 -9.29
C GLU A 32 4.35 6.24 -9.51
N PHE A 33 4.37 4.92 -9.33
CA PHE A 33 5.53 4.10 -9.65
C PHE A 33 5.10 2.86 -10.43
N GLN A 34 6.01 2.36 -11.27
CA GLN A 34 5.77 1.17 -12.09
C GLN A 34 6.34 -0.06 -11.40
N LEU A 35 5.56 -1.14 -11.42
CA LEU A 35 5.98 -2.46 -11.01
C LEU A 35 6.14 -3.36 -12.23
N TYR A 36 7.26 -4.08 -12.29
CA TYR A 36 7.38 -5.21 -13.20
C TYR A 36 6.35 -6.29 -12.82
N GLU A 37 5.75 -6.92 -13.82
CA GLU A 37 4.66 -7.89 -13.66
C GLU A 37 5.01 -9.01 -12.67
N GLU A 38 6.25 -9.50 -12.71
CA GLU A 38 6.74 -10.55 -11.82
C GLU A 38 6.82 -10.15 -10.33
N ASN A 39 6.71 -8.85 -10.02
CA ASN A 39 6.76 -8.30 -8.66
C ASN A 39 5.39 -7.90 -8.12
N CYS A 40 4.36 -7.79 -8.96
CA CYS A 40 3.01 -7.39 -8.55
C CYS A 40 2.49 -8.28 -7.42
N LEU A 41 2.60 -9.60 -7.56
CA LEU A 41 2.12 -10.55 -6.56
C LEU A 41 2.81 -10.40 -5.21
N ALA A 42 4.12 -10.17 -5.20
CA ALA A 42 4.87 -9.95 -3.97
C ALA A 42 4.50 -8.62 -3.30
N PHE A 43 4.26 -7.58 -4.10
CA PHE A 43 3.79 -6.28 -3.62
C PHE A 43 2.40 -6.39 -2.99
N GLU A 44 1.46 -7.10 -3.63
CA GLU A 44 0.12 -7.34 -3.08
C GLU A 44 0.15 -8.10 -1.75
N VAL A 45 1.00 -9.14 -1.64
CA VAL A 45 1.21 -9.87 -0.38
C VAL A 45 1.78 -8.93 0.69
N PHE A 46 2.77 -8.11 0.34
CA PHE A 46 3.34 -7.13 1.26
C PHE A 46 2.29 -6.12 1.74
N CYS A 47 1.50 -5.53 0.83
CA CYS A 47 0.41 -4.60 1.17
C CYS A 47 -0.64 -5.24 2.07
N SER A 48 -0.98 -6.50 1.83
CA SER A 48 -1.90 -7.28 2.68
C SER A 48 -1.34 -7.53 4.09
N CYS A 49 -0.01 -7.47 4.24
CA CYS A 49 0.69 -7.59 5.53
C CYS A 49 1.09 -6.23 6.14
N SER A 50 0.66 -5.10 5.56
CA SER A 50 1.14 -3.75 5.92
C SER A 50 0.97 -3.35 7.39
N THR A 51 0.05 -4.00 8.11
CA THR A 51 -0.21 -3.79 9.54
C THR A 51 0.50 -4.78 10.46
N GLN A 52 1.12 -5.83 9.90
CA GLN A 52 1.66 -6.97 10.65
C GLN A 52 3.17 -6.85 10.86
N TRP A 53 3.58 -5.76 11.51
CA TRP A 53 4.98 -5.51 11.86
C TRP A 53 5.33 -6.10 13.23
N ARG A 54 6.56 -6.59 13.34
CA ARG A 54 7.22 -6.82 14.61
C ARG A 54 7.94 -5.56 15.05
N PHE A 55 7.85 -5.28 16.34
CA PHE A 55 8.42 -4.10 16.96
C PHE A 55 9.43 -4.50 18.04
N ALA A 56 10.50 -3.72 18.17
CA ALA A 56 11.52 -3.93 19.20
C ALA A 56 11.96 -2.63 19.88
N GLY A 57 12.53 -2.78 21.08
CA GLY A 57 13.05 -1.68 21.88
C GLY A 57 11.96 -0.80 22.50
N MET A 58 12.39 0.11 23.37
CA MET A 58 11.47 1.02 24.09
C MET A 58 10.82 2.06 23.15
N SER A 59 11.44 2.35 22.01
CA SER A 59 10.94 3.31 21.01
C SER A 59 10.01 2.67 19.96
N GLY A 60 9.68 1.37 20.08
CA GLY A 60 8.76 0.70 19.15
C GLY A 60 9.23 0.75 17.70
N VAL A 61 10.49 0.37 17.45
CA VAL A 61 11.04 0.36 16.09
C VAL A 61 10.51 -0.86 15.33
N GLN A 62 9.98 -0.66 14.12
CA GLN A 62 9.68 -1.79 13.24
C GLN A 62 10.98 -2.52 12.87
N THR A 63 11.04 -3.83 13.08
CA THR A 63 12.22 -4.65 12.74
C THR A 63 12.01 -5.58 11.56
N GLY A 64 10.76 -5.75 11.12
CA GLY A 64 10.37 -6.65 10.05
C GLY A 64 8.91 -7.07 10.17
N LEU A 65 8.36 -7.68 9.12
CA LEU A 65 7.05 -8.29 9.10
C LEU A 65 7.03 -9.56 9.97
N ASP A 66 5.85 -9.87 10.49
CA ASP A 66 5.61 -11.17 11.07
C ASP A 66 5.48 -12.23 9.96
N TYR A 67 6.52 -13.04 9.77
CA TYR A 67 6.52 -14.07 8.73
C TYR A 67 5.44 -15.14 8.90
N SER A 68 4.91 -15.37 10.11
CA SER A 68 3.77 -16.28 10.28
C SER A 68 2.47 -15.67 9.76
N ALA A 69 2.33 -14.35 9.85
CA ALA A 69 1.24 -13.61 9.20
C ALA A 69 1.42 -13.61 7.68
N VAL A 70 2.65 -13.40 7.18
CA VAL A 70 2.95 -13.46 5.73
C VAL A 70 2.60 -14.83 5.16
N GLU A 71 3.01 -15.92 5.83
CA GLU A 71 2.64 -17.28 5.43
C GLU A 71 1.12 -17.48 5.41
N SER A 72 0.42 -17.00 6.44
CA SER A 72 -1.04 -17.09 6.53
C SER A 72 -1.74 -16.33 5.40
N VAL A 73 -1.25 -15.13 5.06
CA VAL A 73 -1.76 -14.33 3.94
C VAL A 73 -1.51 -15.03 2.61
N MET A 74 -0.30 -15.53 2.36
CA MET A 74 0.00 -16.28 1.12
C MET A 74 -0.90 -17.53 0.98
N ARG A 75 -1.22 -18.20 2.09
CA ARG A 75 -2.17 -19.32 2.07
C ARG A 75 -3.60 -18.85 1.74
N MET A 76 -4.08 -17.76 2.34
CA MET A 76 -5.41 -17.20 2.05
C MET A 76 -5.55 -16.72 0.60
N MET A 77 -4.47 -16.23 0.02
CA MET A 77 -4.41 -15.79 -1.39
C MET A 77 -4.18 -16.95 -2.38
N ASN A 78 -4.07 -18.20 -1.91
CA ASN A 78 -3.77 -19.38 -2.72
C ASN A 78 -2.50 -19.23 -3.59
N ILE A 79 -1.44 -18.65 -3.04
CA ILE A 79 -0.16 -18.48 -3.74
C ILE A 79 0.50 -19.85 -3.95
N GLU A 80 0.79 -20.22 -5.21
CA GLU A 80 1.45 -21.50 -5.52
C GLU A 80 2.96 -21.45 -5.27
N LYS A 81 3.64 -20.41 -5.76
CA LYS A 81 5.09 -20.25 -5.67
C LYS A 81 5.53 -19.56 -4.38
N THR A 82 5.06 -20.05 -3.23
CA THR A 82 5.24 -19.39 -1.92
C THR A 82 6.68 -19.05 -1.58
N ALA A 83 7.64 -19.94 -1.85
CA ALA A 83 9.05 -19.69 -1.56
C ALA A 83 9.64 -18.55 -2.40
N GLU A 84 9.31 -18.49 -3.70
CA GLU A 84 9.77 -17.41 -4.60
C GLU A 84 9.11 -16.08 -4.22
N THR A 85 7.78 -16.09 -4.04
CA THR A 85 7.02 -14.90 -3.61
C THR A 85 7.53 -14.37 -2.29
N PHE A 86 7.82 -15.25 -1.31
CA PHE A 86 8.36 -14.85 -0.01
C PHE A 86 9.71 -14.13 -0.13
N GLN A 87 10.63 -14.61 -0.99
CA GLN A 87 11.90 -13.89 -1.20
C GLN A 87 11.68 -12.50 -1.80
N LYS A 88 10.74 -12.36 -2.74
CA LYS A 88 10.38 -11.05 -3.31
C LYS A 88 9.72 -10.13 -2.26
N VAL A 89 8.85 -10.66 -1.40
CA VAL A 89 8.26 -9.91 -0.27
C VAL A 89 9.35 -9.37 0.66
N ARG A 90 10.39 -10.16 0.96
CA ARG A 90 11.54 -9.70 1.76
C ARG A 90 12.31 -8.56 1.11
N LEU A 91 12.39 -8.48 -0.21
CA LEU A 91 13.00 -7.34 -0.90
C LEU A 91 12.18 -6.06 -0.70
N VAL A 92 10.85 -6.16 -0.80
CA VAL A 92 9.94 -5.03 -0.52
C VAL A 92 10.05 -4.60 0.94
N GLU A 93 10.10 -5.55 1.88
CA GLU A 93 10.28 -5.30 3.31
C GLU A 93 11.57 -4.54 3.62
N ILE A 94 12.70 -4.93 3.01
CA ILE A 94 13.98 -4.23 3.18
C ILE A 94 13.85 -2.77 2.72
N GLY A 95 13.24 -2.53 1.55
CA GLY A 95 12.99 -1.17 1.06
C GLY A 95 12.11 -0.36 2.02
N ALA A 96 11.05 -0.97 2.55
CA ALA A 96 10.16 -0.32 3.51
C ALA A 96 10.88 0.01 4.83
N LEU A 97 11.71 -0.89 5.36
CA LEU A 97 12.51 -0.63 6.57
C LEU A 97 13.50 0.52 6.37
N ASN A 98 14.14 0.61 5.20
CA ASN A 98 15.03 1.72 4.87
C ASN A 98 14.26 3.06 4.84
N ALA A 99 13.13 3.12 4.14
CA ALA A 99 12.31 4.33 4.07
C ALA A 99 11.75 4.74 5.45
N LEU A 100 11.37 3.77 6.28
CA LEU A 100 10.94 4.03 7.66
C LEU A 100 12.09 4.54 8.54
N SER A 101 13.31 4.05 8.32
CA SER A 101 14.51 4.53 9.01
C SER A 101 14.86 5.96 8.60
N GLU A 102 14.82 6.28 7.31
CA GLU A 102 15.08 7.62 6.78
C GLU A 102 14.11 8.65 7.33
N LYS A 103 12.81 8.32 7.46
CA LYS A 103 11.80 9.21 8.06
C LYS A 103 12.01 9.49 9.55
N ARG A 104 12.79 8.68 10.26
CA ARG A 104 13.07 8.81 11.69
C ARG A 104 14.34 9.63 11.98
N GLY A 105 15.24 9.72 11.02
CA GLY A 105 16.49 10.50 11.10
C GLY A 105 16.29 11.94 10.69
#